data_AF-E2C1F4-F1
#
_entry.id   AF-E2C1F4-F1
#
_cell.length_a   1.000
_cell.length_b   1.000
_cell.length_c   1.000
_cell.angle_alpha   90.00
_cell.angle_beta   90.00
_cell.angle_gamma   90.00
#
_symmetry.space_group_name_H-M   'P 1'
#
loop_
_entity.id
_entity.type
_entity.pdbx_description
1 polymer ?
#
loop_
_entity_poly.entity_id
_entity_poly.type
_entity_poly.pdbx_seq_one_letter_code
_entity_poly.pdbx_strand_id
1 'polypeptide(L)'
;SLIYHVMSDDVYELMKRDIARFDTSNYPQNNIIYGIPLTNKKVPELMKDENNGAKMIEFIGLRAKMYALRIEDEKDIKKAKGVKSNIIARTIHFDDYTHCL
;
A
#
# COMPACT_ATOMS: atom_id res chain seq x y z
N SER A 1 4.60 -2.80 -8.46
CA SER A 1 3.44 -2.60 -7.60
C SER A 1 2.28 -2.12 -8.46
N LEU A 2 1.11 -2.71 -8.24
CA LEU A 2 -0.16 -2.32 -8.85
C LEU A 2 -1.01 -1.67 -7.75
N ILE A 3 -1.91 -0.78 -8.13
CA ILE A 3 -2.92 -0.19 -7.22
C ILE A 3 -4.27 -0.71 -7.71
N TYR A 4 -5.04 -1.32 -6.81
CA TYR A 4 -6.36 -1.87 -7.11
C TYR A 4 -7.42 -1.02 -6.42
N HIS A 5 -8.41 -0.56 -7.18
CA HIS A 5 -9.65 -0.06 -6.61
C HIS A 5 -10.61 -1.24 -6.47
N VAL A 6 -10.82 -1.70 -5.24
CA VAL A 6 -11.67 -2.84 -4.92
C VAL A 6 -12.99 -2.32 -4.38
N MET A 7 -14.10 -2.72 -4.98
CA MET A 7 -15.43 -2.44 -4.46
C MET A 7 -15.85 -3.58 -3.53
N SER A 8 -15.60 -3.43 -2.24
CA SER A 8 -15.98 -4.35 -1.17
C SER A 8 -16.22 -3.57 0.11
N ASP A 9 -17.12 -4.06 0.97
CA ASP A 9 -17.34 -3.48 2.30
C ASP A 9 -16.11 -3.69 3.20
N ASP A 10 -15.47 -4.86 3.07
CA ASP A 10 -14.22 -5.20 3.75
C ASP A 10 -13.32 -6.02 2.80
N VAL A 11 -12.17 -5.46 2.44
CA VAL A 11 -11.18 -6.13 1.58
C VAL A 11 -10.39 -7.18 2.36
N TYR A 12 -10.21 -7.00 3.66
CA TYR A 12 -9.44 -7.91 4.50
C TYR A 12 -10.20 -9.22 4.75
N GLU A 13 -11.53 -9.18 4.87
CA GLU A 13 -12.37 -10.39 4.91
C GLU A 13 -12.27 -11.19 3.62
N LEU A 14 -12.25 -10.52 2.46
CA LEU A 14 -12.04 -11.18 1.17
C LEU A 14 -10.67 -11.87 1.12
N MET A 15 -9.61 -11.20 1.61
CA MET A 15 -8.27 -11.77 1.67
C MET A 15 -8.19 -12.98 2.60
N LYS A 16 -8.89 -12.98 3.74
CA LYS A 16 -8.98 -14.15 4.63
C LYS A 16 -9.63 -15.35 3.97
N ARG A 17 -10.74 -15.11 3.27
CA ARG A 17 -11.49 -16.17 2.59
C ARG A 17 -10.61 -16.90 1.57
N ASP A 18 -9.79 -16.16 0.85
CA ASP A 18 -8.90 -16.67 -0.19
C ASP A 18 -7.42 -16.65 0.23
N ILE A 19 -7.12 -16.90 1.52
CA ILE A 19 -5.77 -16.75 2.10
C ILE A 19 -4.67 -17.51 1.34
N ALA A 20 -5.01 -18.63 0.70
CA ALA A 20 -4.07 -19.40 -0.12
C ALA A 20 -3.52 -18.64 -1.34
N ARG A 21 -4.17 -17.54 -1.75
CA ARG A 21 -3.78 -16.69 -2.88
C ARG A 21 -2.93 -15.48 -2.47
N PHE A 22 -2.77 -15.26 -1.15
CA PHE A 22 -2.09 -14.09 -0.60
C PHE A 22 -0.90 -14.47 0.28
N ASP A 23 0.19 -13.69 0.19
CA ASP A 23 1.26 -13.66 1.18
C ASP A 23 0.94 -12.59 2.22
N THR A 24 0.58 -13.04 3.40
CA THR A 24 0.23 -12.21 4.57
C THR A 24 1.30 -12.30 5.67
N SER A 25 2.43 -12.93 5.38
CA SER A 25 3.48 -13.19 6.36
C SER A 25 4.17 -11.93 6.92
N ASN A 26 4.02 -10.80 6.23
CA ASN A 26 4.58 -9.51 6.65
C ASN A 26 3.62 -8.65 7.47
N TYR A 27 2.38 -9.12 7.73
CA TYR A 27 1.46 -8.39 8.59
C TYR A 27 1.99 -8.34 10.04
N PRO A 28 1.62 -7.30 10.82
CA PRO A 28 1.97 -7.22 12.23
C PRO A 28 1.50 -8.47 12.99
N GLN A 29 2.34 -8.97 13.89
CA GLN A 29 1.98 -10.14 14.69
C GLN A 29 0.77 -9.89 15.61
N ASN A 30 0.54 -8.62 15.93
CA ASN A 30 -0.60 -8.15 16.70
C ASN A 30 -1.69 -7.53 15.79
N ASN A 31 -1.99 -8.14 14.64
CA ASN A 31 -3.02 -7.65 13.72
C ASN A 31 -4.45 -7.94 14.20
N ILE A 32 -4.75 -7.82 15.50
CA ILE A 32 -6.06 -8.16 16.11
C ILE A 32 -7.23 -7.51 15.36
N ILE A 33 -7.04 -6.28 14.90
CA ILE A 33 -8.05 -5.51 14.13
C ILE A 33 -8.52 -6.30 12.91
N TYR A 34 -7.59 -6.94 12.20
CA TYR A 34 -7.91 -7.71 11.02
C TYR A 34 -7.94 -9.21 11.28
N GLY A 35 -7.29 -9.77 12.29
CA GLY A 35 -7.30 -11.21 12.57
C GLY A 35 -6.87 -12.09 11.37
N ILE A 36 -5.98 -11.61 10.50
CA ILE A 36 -5.53 -12.33 9.32
C ILE A 36 -4.43 -13.33 9.71
N PRO A 37 -4.54 -14.62 9.35
CA PRO A 37 -3.47 -15.59 9.57
C PRO A 37 -2.18 -15.18 8.83
N LEU A 38 -1.03 -15.28 9.49
CA LEU A 38 0.28 -14.99 8.90
C LEU A 38 0.80 -16.22 8.15
N THR A 39 0.72 -16.24 6.83
CA THR A 39 1.10 -17.41 6.01
C THR A 39 1.81 -17.04 4.71
N ASN A 40 2.32 -18.06 4.02
CA ASN A 40 2.80 -18.03 2.64
C ASN A 40 4.02 -17.12 2.37
N LYS A 41 4.92 -17.00 3.34
CA LYS A 41 6.13 -16.17 3.25
C LYS A 41 6.96 -16.45 2.01
N LYS A 42 7.08 -15.45 1.13
CA LYS A 42 7.93 -15.47 -0.08
C LYS A 42 7.57 -16.59 -1.06
N VAL A 43 6.33 -17.06 -1.07
CA VAL A 43 5.86 -18.01 -2.08
C VAL A 43 5.63 -17.24 -3.40
N PRO A 44 6.25 -17.67 -4.52
CA PRO A 44 6.02 -17.04 -5.81
C PRO A 44 4.54 -17.07 -6.23
N GLU A 45 4.16 -16.18 -7.14
CA GLU A 45 2.80 -16.06 -7.72
C GLU A 45 1.69 -15.60 -6.75
N LEU A 46 1.98 -15.47 -5.45
CA LEU A 46 1.02 -14.94 -4.49
C LEU A 46 1.02 -13.40 -4.49
N MET A 47 -0.17 -12.83 -4.34
CA MET A 47 -0.32 -11.40 -4.13
C MET A 47 0.01 -11.04 -2.68
N LYS A 48 0.64 -9.88 -2.48
CA LYS A 48 0.88 -9.34 -1.14
C LYS A 48 0.34 -7.94 -1.05
N ASP A 49 -0.10 -7.57 0.14
CA ASP A 49 -0.36 -6.18 0.48
C ASP A 49 0.97 -5.48 0.77
N GLU A 50 1.31 -4.47 -0.05
CA GLU A 50 2.57 -3.72 0.08
C GLU A 50 2.60 -2.80 1.30
N ASN A 51 1.43 -2.47 1.88
CA ASN A 51 1.32 -1.64 3.07
C ASN A 51 1.25 -2.47 4.36
N ASN A 52 1.38 -3.79 4.30
CA ASN A 52 1.39 -4.70 5.46
C ASN A 52 0.19 -4.48 6.42
N GLY A 53 -1.00 -4.23 5.88
CA GLY A 53 -2.21 -3.96 6.67
C GLY A 53 -2.40 -2.50 7.08
N ALA A 54 -1.46 -1.61 6.79
CA ALA A 54 -1.66 -0.18 6.99
C ALA A 54 -2.64 0.38 5.96
N LYS A 55 -3.65 1.10 6.44
CA LYS A 55 -4.78 1.53 5.62
C LYS A 55 -4.38 2.65 4.68
N MET A 56 -4.55 2.44 3.39
CA MET A 56 -4.40 3.50 2.38
C MET A 56 -5.66 4.37 2.41
N ILE A 57 -5.52 5.64 2.79
CA ILE A 57 -6.66 6.57 2.91
C ILE A 57 -6.81 7.45 1.66
N GLU A 58 -5.72 7.69 0.95
CA GLU A 58 -5.73 8.56 -0.23
C GLU A 58 -4.69 8.10 -1.24
N PHE A 59 -5.04 8.17 -2.52
CA PHE A 59 -4.15 7.85 -3.63
C PHE A 59 -4.27 8.91 -4.72
N ILE A 60 -3.11 9.39 -5.19
CA ILE A 60 -3.02 10.31 -6.32
C ILE A 60 -2.08 9.69 -7.35
N GLY A 61 -2.64 9.35 -8.51
CA GLY A 61 -1.88 8.83 -9.65
C GLY A 61 -1.82 9.84 -10.79
N LEU A 62 -0.66 10.44 -11.03
CA LEU A 62 -0.49 11.45 -12.09
C LEU A 62 -0.02 10.82 -13.41
N ARG A 63 0.97 9.94 -13.33
CA ARG A 63 1.49 9.18 -14.48
C ARG A 63 2.21 7.92 -14.03
N ALA A 64 2.65 7.10 -15.00
CA ALA A 64 3.48 5.94 -14.72
C ALA A 64 4.70 6.30 -13.84
N LYS A 65 4.81 5.64 -12.68
CA LYS A 65 5.86 5.85 -11.67
C LYS A 65 5.88 7.28 -11.07
N MET A 66 4.75 7.98 -11.08
CA MET A 66 4.58 9.26 -10.40
C MET A 66 3.22 9.27 -9.68
N TYR A 67 3.28 9.10 -8.37
CA TYR A 67 2.11 8.96 -7.53
C TYR A 67 2.44 9.26 -6.07
N ALA A 68 1.41 9.52 -5.29
CA ALA A 68 1.48 9.64 -3.83
C ALA A 68 0.41 8.77 -3.17
N LEU A 69 0.76 8.18 -2.03
CA LEU A 69 -0.12 7.38 -1.19
C LEU A 69 -0.09 7.98 0.22
N ARG A 70 -1.27 8.27 0.78
CA ARG A 70 -1.42 8.63 2.19
C ARG A 70 -1.87 7.39 2.93
N ILE A 71 -1.12 7.05 3.97
CA ILE A 71 -1.32 5.84 4.76
C ILE A 71 -1.63 6.27 6.18
N GLU A 72 -2.67 5.68 6.76
CA GLU A 72 -3.07 5.92 8.15
C GLU A 72 -1.92 5.60 9.11
N ASP A 73 -1.61 6.54 10.01
CA ASP A 73 -0.55 6.43 11.02
C ASP A 73 0.88 6.14 10.49
N GLU A 74 1.10 6.27 9.18
CA GLU A 74 2.39 6.05 8.54
C GLU A 74 2.82 7.25 7.67
N LYS A 75 4.09 7.21 7.26
CA LYS A 75 4.63 8.25 6.38
C LYS A 75 4.11 8.07 4.95
N ASP A 76 3.68 9.17 4.35
CA ASP A 76 3.31 9.23 2.93
C ASP A 76 4.36 8.59 2.02
N ILE A 77 3.91 7.74 1.11
CA ILE A 77 4.75 7.18 0.05
C ILE A 77 4.64 8.09 -1.17
N LYS A 78 5.77 8.69 -1.56
CA LYS A 78 5.85 9.56 -2.74
C LYS A 78 6.79 8.98 -3.77
N LYS A 79 6.34 8.92 -5.03
CA LYS A 79 7.14 8.53 -6.20
C LYS A 79 7.07 9.62 -7.25
N ALA A 80 8.23 9.98 -7.79
CA ALA A 80 8.35 10.90 -8.91
C ALA A 80 9.47 10.42 -9.83
N LYS A 81 9.11 9.78 -10.95
CA LYS A 81 10.07 9.26 -11.92
C LYS A 81 11.02 10.38 -12.40
N GLY A 82 12.31 10.13 -12.32
CA GLY A 82 13.38 11.05 -12.74
C GLY A 82 13.89 11.98 -11.62
N VAL A 83 13.21 12.03 -10.49
CA VAL A 83 13.63 12.84 -9.33
C VAL A 83 14.39 11.97 -8.33
N LYS A 84 15.50 12.48 -7.79
CA LYS A 84 16.27 11.77 -6.76
C LYS A 84 15.42 11.59 -5.50
N SER A 85 15.46 10.40 -4.90
CA SER A 85 14.69 10.05 -3.70
C SER A 85 14.90 11.01 -2.53
N ASN A 86 16.13 11.50 -2.32
CA ASN A 86 16.42 12.48 -1.27
C ASN A 86 15.73 13.84 -1.50
N ILE A 87 15.53 14.25 -2.76
CA ILE A 87 14.77 15.48 -3.08
C ILE A 87 13.28 15.25 -2.81
N ILE A 88 12.74 14.11 -3.24
CA ILE A 88 11.34 13.74 -2.96
C ILE A 88 11.09 13.73 -1.44
N ALA A 89 12.03 13.19 -0.66
CA ALA A 89 11.89 13.07 0.78
C ALA A 89 11.95 14.41 1.54
N ARG A 90 12.67 15.40 1.02
CA ARG A 90 12.95 16.69 1.70
C ARG A 90 12.11 17.85 1.20
N THR A 91 11.68 17.83 -0.06
CA THR A 91 11.14 19.02 -0.73
C THR A 91 9.75 18.81 -1.30
N ILE A 92 9.39 17.56 -1.65
CA ILE A 92 8.07 17.27 -2.22
C ILE A 92 7.14 16.77 -1.12
N HIS A 93 6.03 17.47 -0.92
CA HIS A 93 4.95 17.12 -0.01
C HIS A 93 3.84 16.35 -0.74
N PHE A 94 2.96 15.69 0.01
CA PHE A 94 1.85 14.96 -0.59
C PHE A 94 0.90 15.91 -1.34
N ASP A 95 0.65 17.08 -0.78
CA ASP A 95 -0.25 18.07 -1.36
C ASP A 95 0.30 18.68 -2.67
N ASP A 96 1.61 18.57 -2.92
CA ASP A 96 2.19 18.91 -4.24
C ASP A 96 1.70 17.95 -5.33
N TYR A 97 1.12 16.79 -4.99
CA TYR A 97 0.50 15.91 -5.97
C TYR A 97 -0.99 16.25 -6.18
N THR A 98 -1.68 16.82 -5.19
CA THR A 98 -3.10 17.23 -5.32
C THR A 98 -3.25 18.52 -6.11
N HIS A 99 -2.46 19.51 -5.75
CA HIS A 99 -2.38 20.79 -6.46
C HIS A 99 -1.57 20.65 -7.75
N CYS A 100 -0.87 19.51 -7.86
CA CYS A 100 0.18 19.20 -8.81
C CYS A 100 1.31 20.23 -8.75
N LEU A 101 2.54 19.76 -8.64
CA LEU A 101 3.70 20.32 -9.33
C LEU A 101 3.32 21.28 -10.46
#